data_AF-A0A4R1K3D7-F1
#
_entry.id   AF-A0A4R1K3D7-F1
#
_cell.length_a   1.000
_cell.length_b   1.000
_cell.length_c   1.000
_cell.angle_alpha   90.00
_cell.angle_beta   90.00
_cell.angle_gamma   90.00
#
_symmetry.space_group_name_H-M   'P 1'
#
loop_
_entity.id
_entity.type
_entity.pdbx_description
1 polymer ?
#
loop_
_entity_poly.entity_id
_entity_poly.type
_entity_poly.pdbx_seq_one_letter_code
_entity_poly.pdbx_strand_id
1 'polypeptide(L)'
;MKRNTILGFVLFILFSCTNHKNEIKNVTPNKVTKSEHKKTTEPENISKLVKSEIEPYDFDTILKNGYHLSYRVYKDNVEGDSLQSLTLVKGNRDIKTLSETSYPMLHKNLGHIAADFGDSFLFVQSYGSGNPDEMQLIKKENGISLKEGVIVDLKEDQKVLLYIENLHEANEELRLLDLKNNTEKLITDFNNLSCTNAGGLRNCVKIDTVTQKEIVIKTDSEEDHILKRYTR
;
A
#
# COMPACT_ATOMS: atom_id res chain seq x y z
N MET A 1 -33.43 -43.15 18.57
CA MET A 1 -33.09 -43.77 17.27
C MET A 1 -33.98 -43.20 16.17
N LYS A 2 -33.46 -42.26 15.37
CA LYS A 2 -33.98 -41.94 14.04
C LYS A 2 -32.77 -41.62 13.16
N ARG A 3 -32.45 -42.53 12.25
CA ARG A 3 -31.49 -42.37 11.16
C ARG A 3 -32.18 -41.57 10.06
N ASN A 4 -31.59 -40.47 9.62
CA ASN A 4 -31.91 -39.89 8.31
C ASN A 4 -30.60 -39.77 7.52
N THR A 5 -30.55 -40.58 6.46
CA THR A 5 -29.54 -40.66 5.43
C THR A 5 -29.93 -39.67 4.33
N ILE A 6 -29.06 -38.72 3.97
CA ILE A 6 -29.14 -37.90 2.75
C ILE A 6 -27.70 -37.80 2.24
N LEU A 7 -27.22 -38.80 1.49
CA LEU A 7 -27.23 -38.89 0.02
C LEU A 7 -26.67 -37.64 -0.66
N GLY A 8 -25.38 -37.72 -0.98
CA GLY A 8 -24.59 -36.69 -1.62
C GLY A 8 -24.99 -36.40 -3.07
N PHE A 9 -24.70 -35.17 -3.49
CA PHE A 9 -24.61 -34.78 -4.87
C PHE A 9 -23.19 -34.24 -5.10
N VAL A 10 -22.36 -35.04 -5.76
CA VAL A 10 -21.06 -34.64 -6.30
C VAL A 10 -21.33 -34.11 -7.70
N LEU A 11 -21.17 -32.79 -7.89
CA LEU A 11 -21.30 -32.14 -9.19
C LEU A 11 -19.96 -32.26 -9.94
N PHE A 12 -19.90 -33.18 -10.90
CA PHE A 12 -18.79 -33.26 -11.86
C PHE A 12 -18.96 -32.15 -12.90
N ILE A 13 -18.08 -31.13 -12.86
CA ILE A 13 -17.92 -30.18 -13.96
C ILE A 13 -16.95 -30.79 -14.97
N LEU A 14 -17.49 -31.28 -16.08
CA LEU A 14 -16.73 -31.67 -17.27
C LEU A 14 -16.34 -30.38 -18.03
N PHE A 15 -15.06 -29.98 -17.97
CA PHE A 15 -14.51 -29.04 -18.93
C PHE A 15 -14.29 -29.76 -20.26
N SER A 16 -15.17 -29.48 -21.22
CA SER A 16 -15.01 -29.91 -22.61
C SER A 16 -14.02 -28.97 -23.30
N CYS A 17 -12.83 -29.48 -23.62
CA CYS A 17 -11.87 -28.79 -24.49
C CYS A 17 -12.37 -28.84 -25.94
N THR A 18 -12.89 -27.74 -26.46
CA THR A 18 -13.13 -27.56 -27.90
C THR A 18 -11.88 -26.98 -28.55
N ASN A 19 -11.21 -27.81 -29.35
CA ASN A 19 -10.13 -27.45 -30.25
C ASN A 19 -10.65 -26.52 -31.36
N HIS A 20 -10.30 -25.24 -31.31
CA HIS A 20 -10.42 -24.35 -32.47
C HIS A 20 -9.13 -24.40 -33.29
N LYS A 21 -9.14 -25.18 -34.38
CA LYS A 21 -8.15 -25.09 -35.44
C LYS A 21 -8.42 -23.80 -36.23
N ASN A 22 -7.48 -22.86 -36.20
CA ASN A 22 -7.45 -21.78 -37.18
C ASN A 22 -6.51 -22.17 -38.32
N GLU A 23 -7.06 -22.21 -39.53
CA GLU A 23 -6.33 -22.35 -40.78
C GLU A 23 -5.41 -21.16 -41.00
N ILE A 24 -4.10 -21.40 -41.12
CA ILE A 24 -3.15 -20.43 -41.65
C ILE A 24 -2.99 -20.73 -43.15
N LYS A 25 -3.41 -19.77 -43.97
CA LYS A 25 -3.24 -19.78 -45.42
C LYS A 25 -1.75 -19.74 -45.78
N ASN A 26 -1.34 -20.64 -46.66
CA ASN A 26 0.00 -20.68 -47.25
C ASN A 26 0.28 -19.39 -48.03
N VAL A 27 1.35 -18.68 -47.67
CA VAL A 27 1.95 -17.63 -48.49
C VAL A 27 3.28 -18.16 -49.04
N THR A 28 3.38 -18.11 -50.36
CA THR A 28 4.50 -18.58 -51.19
C THR A 28 5.82 -17.87 -50.85
N PRO A 29 6.97 -18.57 -50.83
CA PRO A 29 8.24 -17.96 -50.45
C PRO A 29 8.84 -17.16 -51.62
N ASN A 30 9.05 -15.86 -51.41
CA ASN A 30 9.92 -15.06 -52.27
C ASN A 30 11.39 -15.31 -51.91
N LYS A 31 12.18 -15.71 -52.91
CA LYS A 31 13.65 -15.79 -52.88
C LYS A 31 14.23 -14.43 -52.46
N VAL A 32 15.06 -14.42 -51.42
CA VAL A 32 16.06 -13.36 -51.22
C VAL A 32 17.41 -13.99 -50.90
N THR A 33 18.39 -13.47 -51.62
CA THR A 33 19.78 -13.84 -51.81
C THR A 33 20.59 -13.89 -50.51
N LYS A 34 21.52 -14.85 -50.41
CA LYS A 34 22.56 -14.91 -49.39
C LYS A 34 23.43 -13.65 -49.43
N SER A 35 23.65 -13.02 -48.28
CA SER A 35 24.76 -12.08 -48.07
C SER A 35 25.24 -12.12 -46.61
N GLU A 36 26.44 -12.69 -46.48
CA GLU A 36 27.54 -12.41 -45.55
C GLU A 36 27.29 -12.13 -44.06
N HIS A 37 27.94 -12.97 -43.24
CA HIS A 37 28.28 -12.71 -41.85
C HIS A 37 29.01 -11.37 -41.69
N LYS A 38 28.35 -10.42 -41.04
CA LYS A 38 29.02 -9.30 -40.37
C LYS A 38 28.92 -9.53 -38.87
N LYS A 39 30.08 -9.72 -38.22
CA LYS A 39 30.22 -9.65 -36.76
C LYS A 39 29.62 -8.31 -36.31
N THR A 40 28.50 -8.36 -35.58
CA THR A 40 27.99 -7.19 -34.89
C THR A 40 28.78 -7.06 -33.60
N THR A 41 29.66 -6.07 -33.59
CA THR A 41 30.29 -5.50 -32.41
C THR A 41 29.21 -5.11 -31.41
N GLU A 42 29.38 -5.55 -30.16
CA GLU A 42 28.61 -5.09 -29.00
C GLU A 42 28.60 -3.55 -28.99
N PRO A 43 27.42 -2.89 -28.92
CA PRO A 43 27.41 -1.46 -28.70
C PRO A 43 27.85 -1.21 -27.25
N GLU A 44 29.14 -0.92 -27.09
CA GLU A 44 29.71 -0.20 -25.95
C GLU A 44 28.97 1.14 -25.78
N ASN A 45 27.78 1.16 -25.15
CA ASN A 45 27.25 2.35 -24.47
C ASN A 45 25.91 2.15 -23.74
N ILE A 46 25.57 0.95 -23.28
CA ILE A 46 24.44 0.79 -22.33
C ILE A 46 24.91 0.89 -20.87
N SER A 47 26.22 0.78 -20.60
CA SER A 47 26.79 0.87 -19.24
C SER A 47 26.99 2.31 -18.71
N LYS A 48 26.59 3.33 -19.48
CA LYS A 48 26.67 4.76 -19.12
C LYS A 48 25.30 5.44 -19.14
N LEU A 49 24.22 4.71 -18.86
CA LEU A 49 22.99 5.33 -18.36
C LEU A 49 23.29 5.93 -16.98
N VAL A 50 23.72 7.19 -17.01
CA VAL A 50 23.64 8.22 -15.97
C VAL A 50 23.45 7.67 -14.55
N LYS A 51 24.56 7.25 -13.95
CA LYS A 51 24.66 6.92 -12.52
C LYS A 51 24.79 8.19 -11.65
N SER A 52 24.48 9.36 -12.19
CA SER A 52 24.67 10.66 -11.57
C SER A 52 23.33 11.40 -11.58
N GLU A 53 22.77 11.65 -10.39
CA GLU A 53 21.53 12.41 -10.10
C GLU A 53 20.24 11.61 -9.85
N ILE A 54 20.31 10.32 -9.52
CA ILE A 54 19.22 9.73 -8.71
C ILE A 54 19.70 9.79 -7.26
N GLU A 55 19.13 10.71 -6.48
CA GLU A 55 19.24 10.63 -5.02
C GLU A 55 18.87 9.21 -4.61
N PRO A 56 19.71 8.50 -3.82
CA PRO A 56 19.30 7.23 -3.26
C PRO A 56 17.93 7.43 -2.60
N TYR A 57 17.02 6.48 -2.81
CA TYR A 57 15.75 6.51 -2.11
C TYR A 57 16.05 6.55 -0.60
N ASP A 58 15.81 7.70 0.05
CA ASP A 58 16.24 8.01 1.42
C ASP A 58 15.60 7.11 2.51
N PHE A 59 14.82 6.11 2.09
CA PHE A 59 14.05 5.22 2.96
C PHE A 59 14.34 3.74 2.69
N ASP A 60 15.61 3.34 2.62
CA ASP A 60 15.98 1.99 3.09
C ASP A 60 15.69 1.94 4.61
N THR A 61 14.40 1.95 4.96
CA THR A 61 13.92 2.07 6.32
C THR A 61 13.98 0.70 6.95
N ILE A 62 14.89 0.56 7.90
CA ILE A 62 14.94 -0.61 8.78
C ILE A 62 13.72 -0.55 9.68
N LEU A 63 12.88 -1.58 9.58
CA LEU A 63 11.74 -1.79 10.44
C LEU A 63 12.15 -2.69 11.62
N LYS A 64 11.44 -2.55 12.74
CA LYS A 64 11.55 -3.43 13.91
C LYS A 64 11.41 -4.89 13.47
N ASN A 65 12.05 -5.78 14.21
CA ASN A 65 12.04 -7.24 14.02
C ASN A 65 12.73 -7.74 12.73
N GLY A 66 13.70 -6.98 12.21
CA GLY A 66 14.56 -7.38 11.10
C GLY A 66 13.90 -7.31 9.72
N TYR A 67 12.83 -6.52 9.61
CA TYR A 67 12.19 -6.20 8.34
C TYR A 67 12.80 -4.92 7.77
N HIS A 68 12.71 -4.71 6.46
CA HIS A 68 13.01 -3.41 5.83
C HIS A 68 12.16 -3.23 4.58
N LEU A 69 12.10 -2.00 4.06
CA LEU A 69 11.67 -1.74 2.71
C LEU A 69 12.89 -1.73 1.79
N SER A 70 12.84 -2.51 0.72
CA SER A 70 13.87 -2.55 -0.31
C SER A 70 13.38 -1.77 -1.53
N TYR A 71 14.09 -0.69 -1.84
CA TYR A 71 13.93 0.03 -3.09
C TYR A 71 14.59 -0.74 -4.23
N ARG A 72 13.87 -0.89 -5.35
CA ARG A 72 14.37 -1.63 -6.52
C ARG A 72 13.98 -0.94 -7.80
N VAL A 73 14.92 -0.88 -8.76
CA VAL A 73 14.69 -0.47 -10.14
C VAL A 73 14.92 -1.66 -11.05
N TYR A 74 13.97 -1.94 -11.95
CA TYR A 74 14.06 -3.08 -12.85
C TYR A 74 13.32 -2.77 -14.16
N LYS A 75 13.54 -3.58 -15.20
CA LYS A 75 12.84 -3.42 -16.49
C LYS A 75 11.55 -4.23 -16.50
N ASP A 76 10.47 -3.62 -16.92
CA ASP A 76 9.25 -4.33 -17.26
C ASP A 76 9.52 -5.23 -18.48
N ASN A 77 9.09 -6.49 -18.35
CA ASN A 77 9.26 -7.49 -19.39
C ASN A 77 8.24 -7.36 -20.52
N VAL A 78 7.17 -6.57 -20.32
CA VAL A 78 6.11 -6.38 -21.31
C VAL A 78 6.40 -5.15 -22.19
N GLU A 79 6.60 -3.99 -21.57
CA GLU A 79 6.75 -2.73 -22.29
C GLU A 79 8.23 -2.33 -22.51
N GLY A 80 9.15 -2.95 -21.78
CA GLY A 80 10.59 -2.63 -21.82
C GLY A 80 10.96 -1.37 -21.04
N ASP A 81 9.97 -0.68 -20.48
CA ASP A 81 10.13 0.49 -19.63
C ASP A 81 10.75 0.12 -18.29
N SER A 82 11.42 1.08 -17.65
CA SER A 82 11.98 0.87 -16.32
C SER A 82 10.92 1.20 -15.27
N LEU A 83 10.77 0.31 -14.29
CA LEU A 83 9.92 0.47 -13.12
C LEU A 83 10.78 0.62 -11.87
N GLN A 84 10.19 1.25 -10.85
CA GLN A 84 10.73 1.33 -9.51
C GLN A 84 9.68 0.88 -8.50
N SER A 85 10.12 0.25 -7.41
CA SER A 85 9.21 -0.33 -6.43
C SER A 85 9.75 -0.28 -5.00
N LEU A 86 8.83 -0.38 -4.03
CA LEU A 86 9.15 -0.67 -2.64
C LEU A 86 8.64 -2.06 -2.28
N THR A 87 9.56 -2.92 -1.87
CA THR A 87 9.24 -4.30 -1.47
C THR A 87 9.50 -4.46 0.02
N LEU A 88 8.51 -4.96 0.77
CA LEU A 88 8.70 -5.42 2.14
C LEU A 88 9.50 -6.74 2.14
N VAL A 89 10.58 -6.76 2.91
CA VAL A 89 11.54 -7.88 2.96
C VAL A 89 11.95 -8.21 4.39
N LYS A 90 12.30 -9.49 4.63
CA LYS A 90 12.92 -9.97 5.87
C LYS A 90 14.10 -10.87 5.54
N GLY A 91 15.32 -10.43 5.85
CA GLY A 91 16.52 -11.08 5.34
C GLY A 91 16.49 -11.13 3.80
N ASN A 92 16.63 -12.32 3.23
CA ASN A 92 16.60 -12.53 1.77
C ASN A 92 15.21 -12.89 1.22
N ARG A 93 14.16 -12.83 2.05
CA ARG A 93 12.81 -13.19 1.64
C ARG A 93 11.99 -11.94 1.31
N ASP A 94 11.53 -11.89 0.06
CA ASP A 94 10.50 -10.96 -0.38
C ASP A 94 9.15 -11.37 0.21
N ILE A 95 8.43 -10.38 0.74
CA ILE A 95 7.12 -10.60 1.36
C ILE A 95 6.03 -10.01 0.47
N LYS A 96 6.15 -8.73 0.10
CA LYS A 96 5.15 -8.04 -0.72
C LYS A 96 5.72 -6.78 -1.35
N THR A 97 5.45 -6.56 -2.64
CA THR A 97 5.61 -5.25 -3.28
C THR A 97 4.48 -4.34 -2.82
N LEU A 98 4.81 -3.24 -2.14
CA LEU A 98 3.85 -2.32 -1.53
C LEU A 98 3.40 -1.24 -2.51
N SER A 99 4.32 -0.78 -3.35
CA SER A 99 4.06 0.24 -4.36
C SER A 99 5.05 0.08 -5.50
N GLU A 100 4.61 0.47 -6.70
CA GLU A 100 5.35 0.39 -7.94
C GLU A 100 4.91 1.52 -8.87
N THR A 101 5.88 2.12 -9.57
CA THR A 101 5.61 3.19 -10.53
C THR A 101 6.70 3.23 -11.59
N SER A 102 6.49 4.01 -12.65
CA SER A 102 7.48 4.20 -13.70
C SER A 102 8.74 4.88 -13.16
N TYR A 103 9.88 4.49 -13.68
CA TYR A 103 11.16 5.12 -13.38
C TYR A 103 11.55 6.08 -14.53
N PRO A 104 12.02 7.31 -14.24
CA PRO A 104 12.40 7.87 -12.94
C PRO A 104 11.35 8.83 -12.36
N MET A 105 10.11 8.39 -12.11
CA MET A 105 9.15 9.24 -11.37
C MET A 105 9.64 9.56 -9.96
N LEU A 106 9.11 10.63 -9.36
CA LEU A 106 9.53 11.08 -8.04
C LEU A 106 9.27 10.00 -6.97
N HIS A 107 10.29 9.72 -6.17
CA HIS A 107 10.27 8.76 -5.06
C HIS A 107 9.11 8.93 -4.08
N LYS A 108 8.67 10.17 -3.84
CA LYS A 108 7.51 10.47 -2.99
C LYS A 108 6.24 9.72 -3.43
N ASN A 109 6.11 9.41 -4.72
CA ASN A 109 4.96 8.71 -5.28
C ASN A 109 4.94 7.22 -4.92
N LEU A 110 6.07 6.67 -4.45
CA LEU A 110 6.11 5.30 -3.95
C LEU A 110 5.49 5.17 -2.55
N GLY A 111 5.37 6.26 -1.80
CA GLY A 111 4.94 6.25 -0.39
C GLY A 111 6.12 6.18 0.59
N HIS A 112 5.81 6.07 1.88
CA HIS A 112 6.79 6.03 2.98
C HIS A 112 6.21 5.32 4.21
N ILE A 113 7.06 5.03 5.19
CA ILE A 113 6.64 4.48 6.49
C ILE A 113 6.26 5.64 7.41
N ALA A 114 5.01 5.65 7.90
CA ALA A 114 4.55 6.65 8.87
C ALA A 114 4.73 6.20 10.32
N ALA A 115 4.64 4.89 10.58
CA ALA A 115 4.85 4.32 11.92
C ALA A 115 5.22 2.83 11.88
N ASP A 116 5.98 2.37 12.87
CA ASP A 116 6.28 0.95 13.09
C ASP A 116 5.79 0.44 14.46
N PHE A 117 4.76 -0.40 14.45
CA PHE A 117 4.13 -0.95 15.67
C PHE A 117 4.71 -2.31 16.11
N GLY A 118 5.83 -2.75 15.54
CA GLY A 118 6.48 -4.03 15.82
C GLY A 118 6.07 -5.11 14.83
N ASP A 119 4.86 -5.67 14.97
CA ASP A 119 4.36 -6.76 14.11
C ASP A 119 3.61 -6.25 12.87
N SER A 120 3.21 -4.98 12.89
CA SER A 120 2.62 -4.25 11.77
C SER A 120 3.31 -2.89 11.63
N PHE A 121 3.13 -2.25 10.48
CA PHE A 121 3.60 -0.90 10.20
C PHE A 121 2.57 -0.15 9.38
N LEU A 122 2.60 1.17 9.46
CA LEU A 122 1.75 2.06 8.68
C LEU A 122 2.52 2.53 7.45
N PHE A 123 2.06 2.11 6.28
CA PHE A 123 2.56 2.59 4.99
C PHE A 123 1.64 3.69 4.48
N VAL A 124 2.21 4.80 4.04
CA VAL A 124 1.45 5.97 3.60
C VAL A 124 1.85 6.35 2.18
N GLN A 125 0.86 6.58 1.33
CA GLN A 125 1.03 7.16 0.01
C GLN A 125 0.54 8.61 0.05
N SER A 126 1.44 9.53 -0.27
CA SER A 126 1.14 10.96 -0.31
C SER A 126 1.51 11.51 -1.69
N TYR A 127 0.52 12.06 -2.38
CA TYR A 127 0.70 12.68 -3.69
C TYR A 127 1.11 14.17 -3.60
N GLY A 128 1.32 14.69 -2.38
CA GLY A 128 1.67 16.10 -2.12
C GLY A 128 0.46 17.06 -2.19
N SER A 129 0.72 18.37 -2.03
CA SER A 129 -0.24 19.48 -2.23
C SER A 129 -1.60 19.34 -1.53
N GLY A 130 -1.61 19.05 -0.22
CA GLY A 130 -2.84 19.02 0.59
C GLY A 130 -3.76 17.83 0.31
N ASN A 131 -3.30 16.88 -0.51
CA ASN A 131 -3.98 15.60 -0.67
C ASN A 131 -3.94 14.82 0.65
N PRO A 132 -4.98 14.04 0.93
CA PRO A 132 -4.98 13.14 2.07
C PRO A 132 -3.87 12.10 1.95
N ASP A 133 -3.25 11.80 3.08
CA ASP A 133 -2.26 10.74 3.22
C ASP A 133 -2.99 9.40 3.35
N GLU A 134 -3.14 8.71 2.22
CA GLU A 134 -3.74 7.38 2.18
C GLU A 134 -2.83 6.39 2.89
N MET A 135 -3.40 5.61 3.80
CA MET A 135 -2.66 4.71 4.67
C MET A 135 -3.09 3.26 4.46
N GLN A 136 -2.14 2.35 4.67
CA GLN A 136 -2.35 0.93 4.85
C GLN A 136 -1.62 0.49 6.11
N LEU A 137 -2.34 -0.09 7.06
CA LEU A 137 -1.75 -0.78 8.20
C LEU A 137 -1.43 -2.21 7.78
N ILE A 138 -0.15 -2.54 7.63
CA ILE A 138 0.28 -3.80 7.01
C ILE A 138 0.88 -4.73 8.06
N LYS A 139 0.41 -5.99 8.10
CA LYS A 139 1.05 -7.04 8.90
C LYS A 139 2.38 -7.44 8.27
N LYS A 140 3.48 -7.30 9.01
CA LYS A 140 4.83 -7.55 8.48
C LYS A 140 5.07 -8.98 8.02
N GLU A 141 4.48 -9.94 8.74
CA GLU A 141 4.70 -11.38 8.50
C GLU A 141 4.39 -11.80 7.05
N ASN A 142 3.32 -11.25 6.48
CA ASN A 142 2.73 -11.70 5.22
C ASN A 142 2.29 -10.56 4.29
N GLY A 143 2.47 -9.30 4.66
CA GLY A 143 2.11 -8.15 3.83
C GLY A 143 0.60 -7.89 3.69
N ILE A 144 -0.24 -8.57 4.47
CA ILE A 144 -1.70 -8.36 4.43
C ILE A 144 -2.02 -6.98 5.01
N SER A 145 -2.84 -6.23 4.28
CA SER A 145 -3.44 -4.98 4.76
C SER A 145 -4.50 -5.32 5.81
N LEU A 146 -4.32 -4.81 7.03
CA LEU A 146 -5.24 -4.98 8.15
C LEU A 146 -6.31 -3.90 8.14
N LYS A 147 -5.92 -2.68 7.75
CA LYS A 147 -6.76 -1.48 7.68
C LYS A 147 -6.26 -0.56 6.58
N GLU A 148 -7.19 0.16 5.98
CA GLU A 148 -6.95 1.18 4.97
C GLU A 148 -7.74 2.43 5.32
N GLY A 149 -7.32 3.58 4.81
CA GLY A 149 -8.02 4.84 5.04
C GLY A 149 -7.09 6.03 4.88
N VAL A 150 -7.39 7.11 5.59
CA VAL A 150 -6.59 8.33 5.62
C VAL A 150 -6.12 8.59 7.04
N ILE A 151 -4.82 8.83 7.20
CA ILE A 151 -4.25 9.09 8.51
C ILE A 151 -4.71 10.45 9.04
N VAL A 152 -5.05 10.50 10.33
CA VAL A 152 -5.37 11.74 11.05
C VAL A 152 -4.29 12.08 12.07
N ASP A 153 -3.98 11.15 12.98
CA ASP A 153 -2.87 11.27 13.93
C ASP A 153 -2.46 9.88 14.42
N LEU A 154 -1.25 9.75 14.95
CA LEU A 154 -0.73 8.50 15.49
C LEU A 154 0.15 8.74 16.71
N LYS A 155 0.26 7.72 17.58
CA LYS A 155 1.26 7.65 18.65
C LYS A 155 1.97 6.29 18.56
N GLU A 156 3.10 6.23 17.84
CA GLU A 156 3.82 4.97 17.56
C GLU A 156 4.15 4.18 18.84
N ASP A 157 4.79 4.82 19.82
CA ASP A 157 5.20 4.18 21.08
C ASP A 157 4.02 3.64 21.89
N GLN A 158 2.86 4.28 21.72
CA GLN A 158 1.63 3.87 22.38
C GLN A 158 0.79 2.93 21.51
N LYS A 159 1.18 2.66 20.26
CA LYS A 159 0.44 1.83 19.31
C LYS A 159 -1.02 2.25 19.12
N VAL A 160 -1.26 3.55 19.02
CA VAL A 160 -2.58 4.13 18.76
C VAL A 160 -2.59 4.82 17.41
N LEU A 161 -3.65 4.59 16.64
CA LEU A 161 -3.89 5.20 15.33
C LEU A 161 -5.28 5.84 15.31
N LEU A 162 -5.36 7.09 14.86
CA LEU A 162 -6.59 7.78 14.53
C LEU A 162 -6.63 7.95 13.01
N TYR A 163 -7.69 7.47 12.37
CA TYR A 163 -7.79 7.45 10.91
C TYR A 163 -9.23 7.58 10.41
N ILE A 164 -9.41 7.87 9.13
CA ILE A 164 -10.71 7.93 8.45
C ILE A 164 -10.80 6.75 7.47
N GLU A 165 -11.81 5.88 7.61
CA GLU A 165 -11.95 4.67 6.77
C GLU A 165 -12.55 4.97 5.38
N ASN A 166 -13.48 5.93 5.31
CA ASN A 166 -14.30 6.19 4.10
C ASN A 166 -14.25 7.66 3.64
N LEU A 167 -13.06 8.18 3.31
CA LEU A 167 -12.91 9.61 2.97
C LEU A 167 -13.76 10.06 1.75
N HIS A 168 -14.01 9.16 0.80
CA HIS A 168 -14.74 9.49 -0.44
C HIS A 168 -16.26 9.25 -0.35
N GLU A 169 -16.75 8.80 0.81
CA GLU A 169 -18.18 8.62 1.03
C GLU A 169 -18.80 9.86 1.68
N ALA A 170 -20.13 9.97 1.61
CA ALA A 170 -20.85 11.12 2.13
C ALA A 170 -20.65 11.34 3.65
N ASN A 171 -20.21 10.31 4.38
CA ASN A 171 -19.95 10.36 5.80
C ASN A 171 -18.54 9.83 6.08
N GLU A 172 -17.60 10.72 6.37
CA GLU A 172 -16.28 10.35 6.88
C GLU A 172 -16.44 9.62 8.23
N GLU A 173 -15.88 8.41 8.35
CA GLU A 173 -15.89 7.66 9.61
C GLU A 173 -14.54 7.78 10.33
N LEU A 174 -14.51 8.57 11.41
CA LEU A 174 -13.34 8.67 12.29
C LEU A 174 -13.21 7.44 13.18
N ARG A 175 -12.11 6.71 13.05
CA ARG A 175 -11.81 5.46 13.77
C ARG A 175 -10.62 5.65 14.69
N LEU A 176 -10.79 5.25 15.95
CA LEU A 176 -9.72 5.12 16.93
C LEU A 176 -9.34 3.65 17.10
N LEU A 177 -8.13 3.29 16.68
CA LEU A 177 -7.57 1.95 16.79
C LEU A 177 -6.48 1.91 17.87
N ASP A 178 -6.68 1.09 18.90
CA ASP A 178 -5.64 0.73 19.87
C ASP A 178 -5.10 -0.66 19.58
N LEU A 179 -3.95 -0.70 18.91
CA LEU A 179 -3.28 -1.94 18.51
C LEU A 179 -2.75 -2.72 19.71
N LYS A 180 -2.52 -2.05 20.86
CA LYS A 180 -2.01 -2.72 22.06
C LYS A 180 -3.09 -3.62 22.68
N ASN A 181 -4.32 -3.13 22.71
CA ASN A 181 -5.46 -3.83 23.29
C ASN A 181 -6.33 -4.54 22.25
N ASN A 182 -6.02 -4.38 20.96
CA ASN A 182 -6.79 -4.90 19.83
C ASN A 182 -8.25 -4.44 19.86
N THR A 183 -8.45 -3.15 20.13
CA THR A 183 -9.78 -2.52 20.17
C THR A 183 -9.88 -1.42 19.14
N GLU A 184 -11.08 -1.25 18.59
CA GLU A 184 -11.40 -0.22 17.61
C GLU A 184 -12.72 0.43 17.99
N LYS A 185 -12.80 1.76 17.83
CA LYS A 185 -13.98 2.55 18.14
C LYS A 185 -14.30 3.49 16.99
N LEU A 186 -15.58 3.53 16.61
CA LEU A 186 -16.11 4.64 15.82
C LEU A 186 -16.26 5.87 16.71
N ILE A 187 -15.79 7.01 16.25
CA ILE A 187 -15.80 8.27 16.97
C ILE A 187 -16.75 9.23 16.27
N THR A 188 -17.88 9.55 16.90
CA THR A 188 -18.91 10.44 16.34
C THR A 188 -18.99 11.78 17.04
N ASP A 189 -18.23 11.98 18.12
CA ASP A 189 -18.26 13.20 18.93
C ASP A 189 -17.83 14.46 18.16
N PHE A 190 -17.21 14.30 16.99
CA PHE A 190 -16.61 15.39 16.19
C PHE A 190 -17.30 15.62 14.84
N ASN A 191 -18.45 14.98 14.57
CA ASN A 191 -19.08 15.00 13.23
C ASN A 191 -19.73 16.35 12.83
N ASN A 192 -19.88 17.29 13.77
CA ASN A 192 -20.62 18.55 13.55
C ASN A 192 -19.84 19.76 14.09
N LEU A 193 -18.59 19.94 13.66
CA LEU A 193 -17.71 21.00 14.17
C LEU A 193 -17.49 22.11 13.16
N SER A 194 -17.15 23.32 13.65
CA SER A 194 -16.83 24.40 12.72
C SER A 194 -15.56 24.07 11.92
N CYS A 195 -14.57 23.43 12.56
CA CYS A 195 -13.29 23.12 11.92
C CYS A 195 -13.35 22.05 10.82
N THR A 196 -14.42 21.26 10.70
CA THR A 196 -14.54 20.28 9.61
C THR A 196 -14.80 20.95 8.26
N ASN A 197 -15.23 22.22 8.23
CA ASN A 197 -15.60 22.92 6.99
C ASN A 197 -14.40 23.29 6.09
N ALA A 198 -13.18 23.36 6.63
CA ALA A 198 -11.98 23.82 5.92
C ALA A 198 -11.02 22.70 5.49
N GLY A 199 -11.38 21.43 5.71
CA GLY A 199 -10.51 20.30 5.38
C GLY A 199 -10.95 18.94 5.91
N GLY A 200 -12.20 18.80 6.35
CA GLY A 200 -12.74 17.56 6.92
C GLY A 200 -12.21 17.28 8.33
N LEU A 201 -12.49 16.07 8.82
CA LEU A 201 -12.06 15.65 10.17
C LEU A 201 -10.53 15.59 10.30
N ARG A 202 -9.81 15.31 9.22
CA ARG A 202 -8.34 15.11 9.22
C ARG A 202 -7.56 16.33 9.72
N ASN A 203 -8.06 17.54 9.51
CA ASN A 203 -7.38 18.78 9.92
C ASN A 203 -8.01 19.41 11.17
N CYS A 204 -8.99 18.73 11.78
CA CYS A 204 -9.84 19.29 12.82
C CYS A 204 -9.67 18.58 14.17
N VAL A 205 -9.13 17.36 14.18
CA VAL A 205 -8.95 16.56 15.41
C VAL A 205 -7.56 15.93 15.50
N LYS A 206 -7.08 15.70 16.72
CA LYS A 206 -5.81 15.01 16.98
C LYS A 206 -5.81 14.26 18.31
N ILE A 207 -4.85 13.33 18.46
CA ILE A 207 -4.60 12.63 19.72
C ILE A 207 -3.82 13.57 20.63
N ASP A 208 -4.43 13.92 21.76
CA ASP A 208 -3.81 14.76 22.79
C ASP A 208 -2.90 13.92 23.69
N THR A 209 -3.50 12.96 24.41
CA THR A 209 -2.81 12.18 25.43
C THR A 209 -3.20 10.72 25.33
N VAL A 210 -2.25 9.81 25.54
CA VAL A 210 -2.50 8.37 25.65
C VAL A 210 -1.91 7.86 26.96
N THR A 211 -2.73 7.21 27.77
CA THR A 211 -2.33 6.58 29.02
C THR A 211 -2.60 5.07 28.98
N GLN A 212 -2.43 4.40 30.12
CA GLN A 212 -2.85 3.02 30.27
C GLN A 212 -4.37 2.85 30.37
N LYS A 213 -5.12 3.90 30.74
CA LYS A 213 -6.57 3.82 31.01
C LYS A 213 -7.41 4.46 29.92
N GLU A 214 -6.87 5.49 29.28
CA GLU A 214 -7.63 6.31 28.35
C GLU A 214 -6.77 6.87 27.22
N ILE A 215 -7.46 7.16 26.12
CA ILE A 215 -6.98 7.92 24.98
C ILE A 215 -7.83 9.19 24.91
N VAL A 216 -7.16 10.33 24.82
CA VAL A 216 -7.79 11.65 24.76
C VAL A 216 -7.64 12.19 23.34
N ILE A 217 -8.77 12.54 22.71
CA ILE A 217 -8.82 13.21 21.41
C ILE A 217 -9.34 14.62 21.65
N LYS A 218 -8.73 15.60 20.97
CA LYS A 218 -9.17 16.99 21.03
C LYS A 218 -9.29 17.60 19.64
N THR A 219 -10.01 18.70 19.55
CA THR A 219 -9.99 19.53 18.35
C THR A 219 -8.65 20.23 18.20
N ASP A 220 -8.19 20.35 16.96
CA ASP A 220 -7.04 21.16 16.57
C ASP A 220 -7.47 22.55 16.06
N SER A 221 -8.51 23.09 16.67
CA SER A 221 -9.11 24.39 16.35
C SER A 221 -9.29 25.21 17.63
N GLU A 222 -8.97 26.50 17.54
CA GLU A 222 -9.21 27.50 18.58
C GLU A 222 -10.70 27.88 18.72
N GLU A 223 -11.59 27.41 17.84
CA GLU A 223 -13.01 27.75 17.93
C GLU A 223 -13.81 26.71 18.73
N ASP A 224 -13.67 25.42 18.40
CA ASP A 224 -14.52 24.37 18.97
C ASP A 224 -14.07 23.93 20.38
N HIS A 225 -12.76 23.95 20.68
CA HIS A 225 -12.18 23.56 21.97
C HIS A 225 -12.77 22.28 22.61
N ILE A 226 -13.06 21.25 21.81
CA ILE A 226 -13.64 20.00 22.31
C ILE A 226 -12.54 19.03 22.71
N LEU A 227 -12.75 18.37 23.84
CA LEU A 227 -11.91 17.28 24.34
C LEU A 227 -12.77 16.10 24.75
N LYS A 228 -12.43 14.90 24.26
CA LYS A 228 -13.14 13.65 24.54
C LYS A 228 -12.17 12.58 24.99
N ARG A 229 -12.63 11.75 25.93
CA ARG A 229 -11.85 10.67 26.55
C ARG A 229 -12.48 9.34 26.21
N TYR A 230 -11.67 8.40 25.75
CA TYR A 230 -12.08 7.06 25.38
C TYR A 230 -11.34 6.05 26.24
N THR A 231 -12.06 5.11 26.83
CA THR A 231 -11.44 4.00 27.56
C THR A 231 -10.56 3.19 26.62
N ARG A 232 -9.35 2.93 27.09
CA ARG A 232 -8.34 2.16 26.38
C ARG A 232 -8.50 0.66 26.67
#